data_AF-A0A1F5P8Q2-F1
#
_entry.id   AF-A0A1F5P8Q2-F1
#
_cell.length_a   1.000
_cell.length_b   1.000
_cell.length_c   1.000
_cell.angle_alpha   90.00
_cell.angle_beta   90.00
_cell.angle_gamma   90.00
#
_symmetry.space_group_name_H-M   'P 1'
#
loop_
_entity.id
_entity.type
_entity.pdbx_description
1 polymer ?
#
loop_
_entity_poly.entity_id
_entity_poly.type
_entity_poly.pdbx_seq_one_letter_code
_entity_poly.pdbx_strand_id
1 'polypeptide(L)'
;MATFKEIYKVVKAIPKGKVASYGQVAVMVGSPRGAQMVGWALHDMDQSSGQTSKKSRGLTWEAVPWHRVINARGEISTTCREHSAALQAGLLQEEGVEVKLTPENIYKVDLEKYRW
;
A
#
# COMPACT_ATOMS: atom_id res chain seq x y z
N MET A 1 7.80 -13.75 -13.16
CA MET A 1 7.32 -13.35 -11.82
C MET A 1 7.68 -11.90 -11.62
N ALA A 2 6.77 -11.08 -11.11
CA ALA A 2 7.06 -9.67 -10.86
C ALA A 2 8.07 -9.52 -9.72
N THR A 3 8.99 -8.58 -9.87
CA THR A 3 9.99 -8.23 -8.86
C THR A 3 9.43 -7.18 -7.89
N PHE A 4 9.97 -7.10 -6.67
CA PHE A 4 9.59 -6.06 -5.71
C PHE A 4 9.84 -4.65 -6.27
N LYS A 5 10.89 -4.48 -7.08
CA LYS A 5 11.19 -3.22 -7.77
C LYS A 5 10.08 -2.78 -8.74
N GLU A 6 9.44 -3.72 -9.44
CA GLU A 6 8.32 -3.41 -10.34
C GLU A 6 7.06 -3.05 -9.55
N ILE A 7 6.81 -3.74 -8.45
CA ILE A 7 5.73 -3.40 -7.51
C ILE A 7 5.91 -1.97 -7.00
N TYR A 8 7.11 -1.61 -6.52
CA TYR A 8 7.39 -0.24 -6.04
C TYR A 8 7.24 0.81 -7.13
N LYS A 9 7.61 0.52 -8.39
CA LYS A 9 7.38 1.44 -9.51
C LYS A 9 5.89 1.71 -9.73
N VAL A 10 5.07 0.68 -9.70
CA VAL A 10 3.61 0.82 -9.85
C VAL A 10 3.02 1.59 -8.67
N VAL A 11 3.43 1.27 -7.44
CA VAL A 11 2.93 1.96 -6.23
C VAL A 11 3.31 3.45 -6.24
N LYS A 12 4.53 3.80 -6.67
CA LYS A 12 4.95 5.19 -6.85
C LYS A 12 4.16 5.95 -7.93
N ALA A 13 3.60 5.23 -8.90
CA ALA A 13 2.80 5.81 -9.97
C ALA A 13 1.35 6.10 -9.55
N ILE A 14 0.88 5.56 -8.41
CA ILE A 14 -0.46 5.86 -7.88
C ILE A 14 -0.51 7.36 -7.56
N PRO A 15 -1.41 8.16 -8.17
CA PRO A 15 -1.47 9.60 -7.94
C PRO A 15 -1.84 9.96 -6.49
N LYS A 16 -1.46 11.16 -6.07
CA LYS A 16 -1.93 11.74 -4.79
C LYS A 16 -3.46 11.81 -4.81
N GLY A 17 -4.10 11.42 -3.71
CA GLY A 17 -5.55 11.42 -3.59
C GLY A 17 -6.23 10.25 -4.31
N LYS A 18 -5.46 9.26 -4.76
CA LYS A 18 -5.97 8.03 -5.36
C LYS A 18 -5.42 6.80 -4.63
N VAL A 19 -6.17 5.71 -4.72
CA VAL A 19 -5.82 4.42 -4.12
C VAL A 19 -5.88 3.29 -5.15
N ALA A 20 -5.08 2.26 -4.93
CA ALA A 20 -5.14 1.02 -5.70
C ALA A 20 -5.29 -0.18 -4.76
N SER A 21 -5.96 -1.24 -5.21
CA SER A 21 -5.99 -2.49 -4.47
C SER A 21 -4.72 -3.32 -4.69
N TYR A 22 -4.35 -4.15 -3.72
CA TYR A 22 -3.27 -5.14 -3.89
C TYR A 22 -3.41 -5.99 -5.17
N GLY A 23 -4.66 -6.35 -5.51
CA GLY A 23 -4.97 -7.08 -6.73
C GLY A 23 -4.72 -6.26 -8.00
N GLN A 24 -5.10 -4.97 -8.02
CA GLN A 24 -4.81 -4.07 -9.15
C GLN A 24 -3.30 -3.94 -9.37
N VAL A 25 -2.53 -3.70 -8.30
CA VAL A 25 -1.07 -3.60 -8.39
C VAL A 25 -0.47 -4.90 -8.95
N ALA A 26 -0.95 -6.06 -8.47
CA ALA A 26 -0.50 -7.37 -8.96
C ALA A 26 -0.78 -7.59 -10.45
N VAL A 27 -1.94 -7.15 -10.94
CA VAL A 27 -2.30 -7.19 -12.37
C VAL A 27 -1.40 -6.28 -13.19
N MET A 28 -1.14 -5.05 -12.72
CA MET A 28 -0.30 -4.06 -13.40
C MET A 28 1.16 -4.52 -13.56
N VAL A 29 1.67 -5.31 -12.63
CA VAL A 29 3.03 -5.90 -12.73
C VAL A 29 3.06 -7.23 -13.50
N GLY A 30 1.96 -7.61 -14.17
CA GLY A 30 1.88 -8.85 -14.95
C GLY A 30 1.88 -10.13 -14.10
N SER A 31 1.48 -10.03 -12.83
CA SER A 31 1.34 -11.18 -11.92
C SER A 31 -0.10 -11.28 -11.41
N PRO A 32 -1.08 -11.58 -12.28
CA PRO A 32 -2.46 -11.79 -11.84
C PRO A 32 -2.49 -12.89 -10.77
N ARG A 33 -3.20 -12.65 -9.66
CA ARG A 33 -3.19 -13.44 -8.39
C ARG A 33 -2.00 -13.20 -7.44
N GLY A 34 -1.06 -12.33 -7.79
CA GLY A 34 0.09 -11.95 -6.96
C GLY A 34 -0.21 -10.94 -5.85
N ALA A 35 -1.46 -10.78 -5.40
CA ALA A 35 -1.82 -9.77 -4.40
C ALA A 35 -1.07 -9.95 -3.06
N GLN A 36 -0.86 -11.20 -2.65
CA GLN A 36 -0.09 -11.52 -1.45
C GLN A 36 1.38 -11.11 -1.58
N MET A 37 1.97 -11.29 -2.78
CA MET A 37 3.34 -10.85 -3.07
C MET A 37 3.47 -9.33 -3.02
N VAL A 38 2.45 -8.57 -3.40
CA VAL A 38 2.42 -7.11 -3.22
C VAL A 38 2.42 -6.75 -1.73
N GLY A 39 1.62 -7.44 -0.92
CA GLY A 39 1.62 -7.28 0.54
C GLY A 39 2.99 -7.55 1.15
N TRP A 40 3.65 -8.64 0.74
CA TRP A 40 5.01 -8.96 1.18
C TRP A 40 6.02 -7.92 0.71
N ALA A 41 5.96 -7.47 -0.55
CA ALA A 41 6.88 -6.46 -1.06
C ALA A 41 6.75 -5.14 -0.28
N LEU A 42 5.52 -4.73 0.06
CA LEU A 42 5.32 -3.55 0.88
C LEU A 42 5.84 -3.79 2.30
N HIS A 43 5.52 -4.91 2.94
CA HIS A 43 6.01 -5.22 4.29
C HIS A 43 7.54 -5.39 4.38
N ASP A 44 8.20 -5.88 3.33
CA ASP A 44 9.66 -6.08 3.27
C ASP A 44 10.44 -4.76 3.27
N MET A 45 9.79 -3.62 2.97
CA MET A 45 10.44 -2.30 3.05
C MET A 45 10.90 -1.95 4.48
N ASP A 46 10.39 -2.67 5.49
CA ASP A 46 10.64 -2.44 6.93
C ASP A 46 11.98 -2.96 7.42
N GLN A 47 12.61 -3.90 6.72
CA GLN A 47 13.80 -4.60 7.26
C GLN A 47 15.12 -3.82 7.15
N SER A 48 15.09 -2.48 7.06
CA SER A 48 16.32 -1.69 6.90
C SER A 48 16.41 -0.39 7.71
N SER A 49 15.74 -0.29 8.85
CA SER A 49 16.05 0.73 9.87
C SER A 49 17.06 0.25 10.94
N GLY A 50 17.69 -0.92 10.76
CA GLY A 50 18.78 -1.36 11.63
C GLY A 50 19.24 -2.79 11.40
N GLN A 51 20.29 -2.93 10.58
CA GLN A 51 21.14 -4.12 10.39
C GLN A 51 20.66 -5.23 9.43
N THR A 52 21.34 -5.24 8.29
CA THR A 52 21.73 -6.42 7.51
C THR A 52 20.63 -7.20 6.81
N SER A 53 20.26 -6.72 5.63
CA SER A 53 20.42 -7.52 4.39
C SER A 53 20.51 -6.65 3.14
N LYS A 54 21.68 -6.71 2.49
CA LYS A 54 21.92 -6.26 1.12
C LYS A 54 20.83 -6.81 0.18
N LYS A 55 19.81 -6.03 -0.25
CA LYS A 55 19.27 -6.13 -1.64
C LYS A 55 18.23 -5.12 -2.13
N SER A 56 17.83 -4.08 -1.41
CA SER A 56 16.88 -3.09 -1.96
C SER A 56 17.48 -1.69 -2.02
N ARG A 57 18.45 -1.48 -2.94
CA ARG A 57 19.10 -0.22 -3.37
C ARG A 57 18.49 1.11 -2.86
N GLY A 58 18.62 1.43 -1.57
CA GLY A 58 18.32 2.75 -1.01
C GLY A 58 16.87 3.25 -1.15
N LEU A 59 15.87 2.36 -1.22
CA LEU A 59 14.46 2.80 -1.14
C LEU A 59 13.98 2.68 0.32
N THR A 60 13.74 3.83 0.96
CA THR A 60 13.04 3.92 2.25
C THR A 60 11.52 3.95 2.03
N TRP A 61 10.75 3.59 3.06
CA TRP A 61 9.29 3.76 3.10
C TRP A 61 8.84 5.18 2.73
N GLU A 62 9.64 6.19 3.07
CA GLU A 62 9.37 7.60 2.72
C GLU A 62 9.30 7.84 1.21
N ALA A 63 9.94 6.98 0.41
CA ALA A 63 9.97 7.12 -1.05
C ALA A 63 8.85 6.35 -1.77
N VAL A 64 8.11 5.46 -1.09
CA VAL A 64 7.06 4.61 -1.68
C VAL A 64 5.74 4.90 -0.96
N PRO A 65 4.69 5.43 -1.63
CA PRO A 65 3.43 5.82 -0.99
C PRO A 65 2.56 4.59 -0.69
N TRP A 66 3.03 3.74 0.23
CA TRP A 66 2.41 2.48 0.62
C TRP A 66 0.98 2.66 1.12
N HIS A 67 0.68 3.79 1.76
CA HIS A 67 -0.63 4.11 2.30
C HIS A 67 -1.72 4.19 1.22
N ARG A 68 -1.34 4.39 -0.05
CA ARG A 68 -2.25 4.38 -1.21
C ARG A 68 -2.67 2.98 -1.65
N VAL A 69 -2.14 1.91 -1.05
CA VAL A 69 -2.52 0.52 -1.37
C VAL A 69 -3.41 -0.06 -0.28
N ILE A 70 -4.64 -0.44 -0.66
CA ILE A 70 -5.66 -0.96 0.26
C ILE A 70 -6.25 -2.29 -0.21
N ASN A 71 -7.12 -2.90 0.57
CA ASN A 71 -7.75 -4.16 0.18
C ASN A 71 -8.80 -3.96 -0.94
N ALA A 72 -9.23 -5.04 -1.59
CA ALA A 72 -10.19 -4.97 -2.70
C ALA A 72 -11.61 -4.53 -2.28
N ARG A 73 -11.93 -4.55 -0.97
CA ARG A 73 -13.19 -4.07 -0.39
C ARG A 73 -13.16 -2.59 -0.03
N GLY A 74 -12.02 -1.92 -0.24
CA GLY A 74 -11.80 -0.53 0.14
C GLY A 74 -11.45 -0.35 1.60
N GLU A 75 -11.14 -1.41 2.33
CA GLU A 75 -10.79 -1.34 3.74
C GLU A 75 -9.27 -1.27 3.93
N ILE A 76 -8.87 -0.53 4.96
CA ILE A 76 -7.49 -0.47 5.43
C ILE A 76 -7.25 -1.70 6.31
N SER A 77 -6.62 -2.72 5.74
CA SER A 77 -6.36 -4.02 6.40
C SER A 77 -4.87 -4.24 6.70
N THR A 78 -4.18 -3.24 7.25
CA THR A 78 -2.79 -3.39 7.69
C THR A 78 -2.72 -4.25 8.95
N THR A 79 -1.80 -5.21 8.95
CA THR A 79 -1.43 -6.02 10.13
C THR A 79 -0.07 -5.63 10.70
N CYS A 80 0.57 -4.60 10.14
CA CYS A 80 1.88 -4.14 10.62
C CYS A 80 1.70 -3.32 11.91
N ARG A 81 2.50 -3.64 12.93
CA ARG A 81 2.46 -2.93 14.23
C ARG A 81 3.02 -1.52 14.14
N GLU A 82 3.97 -1.29 13.24
CA GLU A 82 4.66 -0.01 13.06
C GLU A 82 3.87 0.93 12.12
N HIS A 83 3.02 0.35 11.27
CA HIS A 83 2.13 1.08 10.35
C HIS A 83 0.67 0.77 10.66
N SER A 84 0.12 1.49 11.64
CA SER A 84 -1.26 1.31 12.09
C SER A 84 -2.28 1.72 11.04
N ALA A 85 -3.49 1.15 11.12
CA ALA A 85 -4.60 1.52 10.24
C ALA A 85 -4.98 3.00 10.37
N ALA A 86 -4.84 3.56 11.58
CA ALA A 86 -5.07 4.98 11.84
C ALA A 86 -4.02 5.87 11.15
N LEU A 87 -2.74 5.47 11.16
CA LEU A 87 -1.69 6.19 10.43
C LEU A 87 -1.98 6.18 8.92
N GLN A 88 -2.31 5.01 8.36
CA GLN A 88 -2.66 4.89 6.95
C GLN A 88 -3.88 5.76 6.59
N ALA A 89 -4.90 5.77 7.45
CA ALA A 89 -6.08 6.63 7.28
C ALA A 89 -5.71 8.12 7.28
N GLY A 90 -4.90 8.57 8.24
CA GLY A 90 -4.44 9.95 8.34
C GLY A 90 -3.67 10.41 7.09
N LEU A 91 -2.72 9.60 6.62
CA LEU A 91 -1.95 9.89 5.40
C LEU A 91 -2.86 10.00 4.17
N LEU A 92 -3.87 9.14 4.06
CA LEU A 92 -4.87 9.21 2.98
C LEU A 92 -5.72 10.49 3.07
N GLN A 93 -6.12 10.88 4.28
CA GLN A 93 -6.89 12.11 4.52
C GLN A 93 -6.08 13.37 4.19
N GLU A 94 -4.79 13.41 4.50
CA GLU A 94 -3.87 14.50 4.10
C GLU A 94 -3.74 14.64 2.57
N GLU A 95 -4.02 13.57 1.84
CA GLU A 95 -4.09 13.59 0.38
C GLU A 95 -5.46 13.95 -0.19
N GLY A 96 -6.45 14.19 0.67
CA GLY A 96 -7.83 14.50 0.28
C GLY A 96 -8.70 13.25 0.02
N VAL A 97 -8.25 12.07 0.44
CA VAL A 97 -9.06 10.85 0.40
C VAL A 97 -9.97 10.78 1.63
N GLU A 98 -11.27 10.69 1.40
CA GLU A 98 -12.25 10.53 2.46
C GLU A 98 -12.19 9.10 3.01
N VAL A 99 -11.83 8.97 4.28
CA VAL A 99 -11.78 7.69 5.00
C VAL A 99 -12.86 7.70 6.07
N LYS A 100 -13.74 6.70 6.07
CA LYS A 100 -14.82 6.51 7.03
C LYS A 100 -14.50 5.38 8.00
N LEU A 101 -14.80 5.57 9.27
CA LEU A 101 -14.75 4.48 10.25
C LEU A 101 -16.10 3.75 10.25
N THR A 102 -16.09 2.44 10.02
CA THR A 102 -17.30 1.60 10.11
C THR A 102 -17.66 1.30 11.58
N PRO A 103 -18.90 0.84 11.88
CA PRO A 103 -19.27 0.40 13.22
C PRO A 103 -18.41 -0.74 13.79
N GLU A 104 -17.71 -1.46 12.92
CA GLU A 104 -16.78 -2.56 13.24
C GLU A 104 -15.36 -2.05 13.54
N ASN A 105 -15.16 -0.72 13.64
CA ASN A 105 -13.86 -0.06 13.82
C ASN A 105 -12.87 -0.32 12.66
N ILE A 106 -13.38 -0.44 11.43
CA ILE A 106 -12.56 -0.61 10.23
C ILE A 106 -12.56 0.69 9.43
N TYR A 107 -11.39 1.19 9.05
CA TYR A 107 -11.29 2.33 8.14
C TYR A 107 -11.57 1.90 6.71
N LYS A 108 -12.46 2.62 6.03
CA LYS A 108 -12.93 2.30 4.68
C LYS A 108 -12.88 3.53 3.77
N VAL A 109 -12.45 3.30 2.54
CA VAL A 109 -12.36 4.27 1.44
C VAL A 109 -13.37 3.87 0.37
N ASP A 110 -14.03 4.87 -0.19
CA ASP A 110 -14.89 4.69 -1.36
C ASP A 110 -14.05 4.44 -2.62
N LEU A 111 -14.00 3.19 -3.07
CA LEU A 111 -13.26 2.80 -4.26
C LEU A 111 -13.87 3.34 -5.55
N GLU A 112 -15.16 3.66 -5.61
CA GLU A 112 -15.76 4.21 -6.84
C GLU A 112 -15.23 5.62 -7.11
N LYS A 113 -14.97 6.38 -6.04
CA LYS A 113 -14.46 7.76 -6.11
C LYS A 113 -12.94 7.84 -6.21
N TYR A 114 -12.24 7.05 -5.41
CA TYR A 114 -10.80 7.21 -5.18
C TYR A 114 -9.92 6.19 -5.87
N ARG A 115 -10.46 5.15 -6.53
CA ARG A 115 -9.65 4.19 -7.27
C ARG A 115 -8.87 4.87 -8.41
N TRP A 116 -7.60 4.51 -8.53
CA TRP A 116 -6.73 4.80 -9.67
C TRP A 116 -7.00 3.85 -10.83
#